data_AF-A0A5M8P3K1-F1
#
_entry.id   AF-A0A5M8P3K1-F1
#
_cell.length_a   1.000
_cell.length_b   1.000
_cell.length_c   1.000
_cell.angle_alpha   90.00
_cell.angle_beta   90.00
_cell.angle_gamma   90.00
#
_symmetry.space_group_name_H-M   'P 1'
#
loop_
_entity.id
_entity.type
_entity.pdbx_description
1 polymer ?
#
loop_
_entity_poly.entity_id
_entity_poly.type
_entity_poly.pdbx_seq_one_letter_code
_entity_poly.pdbx_strand_id
1 'polypeptide(L)'
;MRNAINDKPVVRYTDEVLNYFNQLTETLFHQNYFGFMDSAIQYVVDLRAYIDNNIAHLPKHPAPQYFSKYEKYMQYVTYKPNKRTTWYLFFLQEENVYLICYITNNHFEGQYIC
;
A
#
# COMPACT_ATOMS: atom_id res chain seq x y z
N MET A 1 36.15 -2.65 3.34
CA MET A 1 35.16 -1.59 3.62
C MET A 1 34.06 -1.74 2.58
N ARG A 2 32.88 -2.26 2.96
CA ARG A 2 31.76 -2.44 2.02
C ARG A 2 31.10 -1.09 1.81
N ASN A 3 31.09 -0.62 0.56
CA ASN A 3 30.40 0.60 0.16
C ASN A 3 28.92 0.47 0.53
N ALA A 4 28.46 1.33 1.44
CA ALA A 4 27.04 1.59 1.65
C ALA A 4 26.53 2.34 0.41
N ILE A 5 26.16 1.59 -0.62
CA ILE A 5 25.28 2.13 -1.65
C ILE A 5 23.98 2.42 -0.91
N ASN A 6 23.59 3.69 -0.86
CA ASN A 6 22.27 4.14 -0.48
C ASN A 6 21.25 3.48 -1.41
N ASP A 7 20.91 2.23 -1.14
CA ASP A 7 20.03 1.48 -2.01
C ASP A 7 18.61 1.82 -1.57
N LYS A 8 18.04 2.84 -2.21
CA LYS A 8 16.65 3.22 -2.01
C LYS A 8 15.79 1.97 -2.28
N PRO A 9 14.80 1.65 -1.42
CA PRO A 9 13.94 0.50 -1.65
C PRO A 9 13.28 0.59 -3.02
N VAL A 10 13.29 -0.53 -3.74
CA VAL A 10 12.62 -0.63 -5.03
C VAL A 10 11.20 -1.09 -4.77
N VAL A 11 10.25 -0.18 -4.89
CA VAL A 11 8.82 -0.51 -4.75
C VAL A 11 8.22 -0.78 -6.13
N ARG A 12 7.47 -1.87 -6.20
CA ARG A 12 6.69 -2.32 -7.36
C ARG A 12 5.26 -2.58 -6.91
N TYR A 13 4.34 -2.44 -7.85
CA TYR A 13 2.91 -2.63 -7.61
C TYR A 13 2.40 -3.61 -8.64
N THR A 14 1.53 -4.53 -8.23
CA THR A 14 0.78 -5.35 -9.17
C THR A 14 -0.25 -4.50 -9.92
N ASP A 15 -0.75 -5.01 -11.05
CA ASP A 15 -1.79 -4.32 -11.83
C ASP A 15 -3.08 -4.13 -11.01
N GLU A 16 -3.39 -5.08 -10.14
CA GLU A 16 -4.53 -5.01 -9.21
C GLU A 16 -4.40 -3.81 -8.28
N VAL A 17 -3.22 -3.57 -7.71
CA VAL A 17 -2.98 -2.43 -6.82
C VAL A 17 -3.01 -1.10 -7.59
N LEU A 18 -2.44 -1.07 -8.80
CA LEU A 18 -2.50 0.12 -9.65
C LEU A 18 -3.95 0.47 -10.04
N ASN A 19 -4.75 -0.54 -10.41
CA ASN A 19 -6.16 -0.37 -10.70
C ASN A 19 -6.95 0.06 -9.45
N TYR A 20 -6.64 -0.52 -8.28
CA TYR A 20 -7.24 -0.09 -7.02
C TYR A 20 -6.97 1.40 -6.74
N PHE A 21 -5.75 1.89 -6.97
CA PHE A 21 -5.45 3.31 -6.78
C PHE A 21 -6.31 4.21 -7.67
N ASN A 22 -6.52 3.82 -8.93
CA ASN A 22 -7.39 4.56 -9.85
C ASN A 22 -8.85 4.54 -9.36
N GLN A 23 -9.36 3.38 -8.95
CA GLN A 23 -10.72 3.24 -8.41
C GLN A 23 -10.91 3.98 -7.09
N LEU A 24 -9.87 4.04 -6.26
CA LEU A 24 -9.87 4.77 -5.00
C LEU A 24 -10.05 6.27 -5.23
N THR A 25 -9.38 6.85 -6.23
CA THR A 25 -9.58 8.25 -6.59
C THR A 25 -11.05 8.56 -6.91
N GLU A 26 -11.66 7.77 -7.80
CA GLU A 26 -13.08 7.92 -8.16
C GLU A 26 -13.99 7.73 -6.94
N THR A 27 -13.69 6.74 -6.10
CA THR A 27 -14.47 6.45 -4.89
C THR A 27 -14.42 7.62 -3.92
N LEU A 28 -13.24 8.16 -3.65
CA LEU A 28 -13.04 9.28 -2.74
C LEU A 28 -13.77 10.54 -3.22
N PHE A 29 -13.82 10.77 -4.53
CA PHE A 29 -14.57 11.88 -5.11
C PHE A 29 -16.09 11.65 -5.02
N HIS A 30 -16.60 10.52 -5.54
CA HIS A 30 -18.04 10.24 -5.58
C HIS A 30 -18.68 10.06 -4.20
N GLN A 31 -17.93 9.59 -3.21
CA GLN A 31 -18.40 9.48 -1.82
C GLN A 31 -18.22 10.79 -1.03
N ASN A 32 -17.86 11.89 -1.69
CA ASN A 32 -17.68 13.22 -1.08
C ASN A 32 -16.64 13.27 0.05
N TYR A 33 -15.62 12.40 0.02
CA TYR A 33 -14.46 12.56 0.90
C TYR A 33 -13.64 13.79 0.51
N PHE A 34 -13.62 14.12 -0.78
CA PHE A 34 -13.07 15.36 -1.31
C PHE A 34 -14.10 16.08 -2.19
N GLY A 35 -14.15 17.41 -2.08
CA GLY A 35 -15.04 18.23 -2.91
C GLY A 35 -14.57 18.42 -4.36
N PHE A 36 -13.32 18.03 -4.67
CA PHE A 36 -12.71 18.17 -5.98
C PHE A 36 -11.93 16.91 -6.36
N MET A 37 -12.01 16.52 -7.63
CA MET A 37 -11.30 15.35 -8.17
C MET A 37 -9.78 15.48 -7.99
N ASP A 38 -9.22 16.67 -8.23
CA ASP A 38 -7.78 16.92 -8.07
C ASP A 38 -7.31 16.65 -6.63
N SER A 39 -8.14 16.94 -5.63
CA SER A 39 -7.82 16.63 -4.23
C SER A 39 -7.81 15.12 -3.96
N ALA A 40 -8.71 14.36 -4.59
CA ALA A 40 -8.71 12.90 -4.50
C ALA A 40 -7.49 12.28 -5.21
N ILE A 41 -7.12 12.82 -6.38
CA ILE A 41 -5.90 12.41 -7.11
C ILE A 41 -4.67 12.68 -6.24
N GLN A 42 -4.55 13.89 -5.70
CA GLN A 42 -3.39 14.28 -4.88
C GLN A 42 -3.26 13.39 -3.64
N TYR A 43 -4.38 13.04 -2.99
CA TYR A 43 -4.36 12.11 -1.86
C TYR A 43 -3.76 10.76 -2.22
N VAL A 44 -4.13 10.19 -3.37
CA VAL A 44 -3.58 8.90 -3.83
C VAL A 44 -2.11 9.02 -4.25
N VAL A 45 -1.72 10.13 -4.87
CA VAL A 45 -0.31 10.44 -5.17
C VAL A 45 0.53 10.49 -3.90
N ASP A 46 0.06 11.19 -2.87
CA ASP A 46 0.74 11.31 -1.59
C ASP A 46 0.83 9.97 -0.85
N LEU A 47 -0.23 9.16 -0.91
CA LEU A 47 -0.23 7.79 -0.37
C LEU A 47 0.87 6.95 -1.05
N ARG A 48 0.94 6.94 -2.38
CA ARG A 48 1.97 6.20 -3.12
C ARG A 48 3.37 6.70 -2.79
N ALA A 49 3.57 8.02 -2.79
CA ALA A 49 4.84 8.62 -2.42
C ALA A 49 5.26 8.25 -0.98
N TYR A 50 4.31 8.18 -0.06
CA TYR A 50 4.59 7.72 1.30
C TYR A 50 5.07 6.27 1.32
N ILE A 51 4.38 5.38 0.60
CA ILE A 51 4.76 3.95 0.50
C ILE A 51 6.19 3.83 -0.06
N ASP A 52 6.44 4.46 -1.20
CA ASP A 52 7.71 4.39 -1.93
C ASP A 52 8.90 4.87 -1.08
N ASN A 53 8.68 5.83 -0.19
CA ASN A 53 9.75 6.44 0.60
C ASN A 53 9.90 5.83 2.01
N ASN A 54 8.88 5.15 2.54
CA ASN A 54 8.86 4.75 3.95
C ASN A 54 8.77 3.24 4.18
N ILE A 55 8.33 2.43 3.21
CA ILE A 55 8.01 1.00 3.44
C ILE A 55 9.15 0.21 4.09
N ALA A 56 10.40 0.49 3.72
CA ALA A 56 11.57 -0.18 4.27
C ALA A 56 11.74 0.05 5.79
N HIS A 57 11.31 1.21 6.29
CA HIS A 57 11.46 1.63 7.68
C HIS A 57 10.24 1.30 8.55
N LEU A 58 9.12 0.90 7.94
CA LEU A 58 7.91 0.57 8.68
C LEU A 58 8.04 -0.81 9.38
N PRO A 59 7.43 -0.96 10.57
CA PRO A 59 7.32 -2.25 11.26
C PRO A 59 6.55 -3.26 10.40
N LYS A 60 7.20 -4.38 10.11
CA LYS A 60 6.66 -5.44 9.24
C LYS A 60 6.01 -6.51 10.10
N HIS A 61 4.86 -6.97 9.67
CA HIS A 61 4.07 -7.99 10.34
C HIS A 61 3.81 -9.15 9.37
N PRO A 62 3.79 -10.41 9.83
CA PRO A 62 3.35 -11.51 8.98
C PRO A 62 1.88 -11.32 8.61
N ALA A 63 1.52 -11.52 7.35
CA ALA A 63 0.13 -11.47 6.92
C ALA A 63 -0.71 -12.57 7.62
N PRO A 64 -2.01 -12.32 7.88
CA PRO A 64 -2.91 -13.34 8.40
C PRO A 64 -2.90 -14.63 7.56
N GLN A 65 -3.08 -15.78 8.21
CA GLN A 65 -2.95 -17.11 7.59
C GLN A 65 -3.83 -17.32 6.34
N TYR A 66 -4.97 -16.62 6.23
CA TYR A 66 -5.81 -16.71 5.04
C TYR A 66 -5.15 -16.12 3.77
N PHE A 67 -4.06 -15.34 3.88
CA PHE A 67 -3.25 -14.92 2.73
C PHE A 67 -2.26 -16.00 2.28
N SER A 68 -1.90 -16.95 3.15
CA SER A 68 -0.92 -18.00 2.85
C SER A 68 -1.35 -18.96 1.74
N LYS A 69 -2.63 -18.97 1.35
CA LYS A 69 -3.14 -19.72 0.19
C LYS A 69 -2.82 -19.03 -1.15
N TYR A 70 -2.54 -17.73 -1.12
CA TYR A 70 -2.22 -16.93 -2.30
C TYR A 70 -0.72 -16.81 -2.44
N GLU A 71 -0.03 -16.34 -1.39
CA GLU A 71 1.42 -16.17 -1.42
C GLU A 71 2.06 -16.55 -0.07
N LYS A 72 3.08 -17.41 -0.12
CA LYS A 72 3.85 -17.78 1.08
C LYS A 72 4.72 -16.60 1.51
N TYR A 73 4.86 -16.41 2.82
CA TYR A 73 5.69 -15.36 3.42
C TYR A 73 5.23 -13.92 3.16
N MET A 74 3.98 -13.71 2.75
CA MET A 74 3.40 -12.37 2.64
C MET A 74 3.51 -11.63 3.99
N GLN A 75 3.94 -10.38 3.92
CA GLN A 75 4.03 -9.47 5.05
C GLN A 75 3.08 -8.30 4.82
N TYR A 76 2.80 -7.56 5.89
CA TYR A 76 2.13 -6.28 5.78
C TYR A 76 2.72 -5.23 6.71
N VAL A 77 2.52 -3.98 6.34
CA VAL A 77 2.77 -2.80 7.19
C VAL A 77 1.47 -2.01 7.34
N THR A 78 1.40 -1.16 8.37
CA THR A 78 0.28 -0.25 8.54
C THR A 78 0.71 1.20 8.38
N TYR A 79 -0.17 2.01 7.80
CA TYR A 79 0.03 3.45 7.63
C TYR A 79 -1.23 4.20 8.10
N LYS A 80 -1.06 5.22 8.93
CA LYS A 80 -2.17 6.01 9.48
C LYS A 80 -1.99 7.49 9.11
N PRO A 81 -2.55 7.96 7.99
CA PRO A 81 -2.50 9.38 7.61
C PRO A 81 -3.23 10.28 8.61
N ASN A 82 -4.25 9.73 9.30
CA ASN A 82 -5.04 10.45 10.28
C ASN A 82 -5.64 9.47 11.32
N LYS A 83 -6.42 9.99 12.28
CA LYS A 83 -7.01 9.18 13.36
C LYS A 83 -8.12 8.22 12.90
N ARG A 84 -8.72 8.44 11.73
CA ARG A 84 -9.88 7.70 11.23
C ARG A 84 -9.49 6.60 10.23
N THR A 85 -8.40 6.79 9.50
CA THR A 85 -7.98 5.90 8.41
C THR A 85 -6.69 5.17 8.77
N THR A 86 -6.72 3.85 8.68
CA THR A 86 -5.57 2.95 8.74
C THR A 86 -5.50 2.17 7.44
N TRP A 87 -4.42 2.35 6.71
CA TRP A 87 -4.05 1.57 5.53
C TRP A 87 -3.27 0.32 5.96
N TYR A 88 -3.55 -0.78 5.26
CA TYR A 88 -2.86 -2.06 5.37
C TYR A 88 -2.25 -2.35 4.00
N LEU A 89 -0.93 -2.48 3.96
CA LEU A 89 -0.16 -2.67 2.73
C LEU A 89 0.47 -4.04 2.77
N PHE A 90 0.01 -4.95 1.94
CA PHE A 90 0.47 -6.33 1.87
C PHE A 90 1.47 -6.49 0.73
N PHE A 91 2.59 -7.14 1.01
CA PHE A 91 3.69 -7.24 0.06
C PHE A 91 4.50 -8.52 0.21
N LEU A 92 5.18 -8.85 -0.88
CA LEU A 92 6.31 -9.77 -0.89
C LEU A 92 7.60 -8.94 -0.88
N GLN A 93 8.59 -9.41 -0.13
CA GLN A 93 9.89 -8.77 -0.04
C GLN A 93 10.99 -9.77 -0.40
N GLU A 94 11.85 -9.37 -1.34
CA GLU A 94 13.11 -10.04 -1.63
C GLU A 94 14.22 -8.99 -1.57
N GLU A 95 15.14 -9.15 -0.62
CA GLU A 95 16.18 -8.17 -0.30
C GLU A 95 15.61 -6.76 -0.08
N ASN A 96 15.87 -5.83 -1.01
CA ASN A 96 15.43 -4.43 -0.98
C ASN A 96 14.31 -4.13 -1.99
N VAL A 97 13.72 -5.17 -2.58
CA VAL A 97 12.60 -5.09 -3.52
C VAL A 97 11.31 -5.44 -2.78
N TYR A 98 10.32 -4.55 -2.89
CA TYR A 98 8.99 -4.67 -2.29
C TYR A 98 7.95 -4.73 -3.40
N LEU A 99 7.27 -5.86 -3.55
CA LEU A 99 6.13 -6.00 -4.44
C LEU A 99 4.84 -5.86 -3.63
N ILE A 100 4.14 -4.73 -3.78
CA ILE A 100 2.83 -4.53 -3.17
C ILE A 100 1.80 -5.32 -3.97
N CYS A 101 1.21 -6.33 -3.32
CA CYS A 101 0.23 -7.25 -3.91
C CYS A 101 -1.20 -6.80 -3.61
N TYR A 102 -1.42 -6.28 -2.40
CA TYR A 102 -2.76 -5.91 -1.94
C TYR A 102 -2.72 -4.70 -1.01
N ILE A 103 -3.73 -3.85 -1.11
CA ILE A 103 -3.90 -2.66 -0.28
C ILE A 103 -5.36 -2.56 0.15
N THR A 104 -5.59 -2.23 1.41
CA THR A 104 -6.94 -1.96 1.93
C THR A 104 -6.88 -0.97 3.09
N ASN A 105 -8.03 -0.52 3.57
CA ASN A 105 -8.14 0.30 4.76
C ASN A 105 -9.33 -0.13 5.63
N ASN A 106 -9.41 0.40 6.84
CA ASN A 106 -10.49 0.11 7.79
C ASN A 106 -11.89 0.66 7.40
N HIS A 107 -12.03 1.32 6.25
CA HIS A 107 -13.32 1.72 5.67
C HIS A 107 -13.78 0.76 4.57
N PHE A 108 -12.87 -0.05 4.00
CA PHE A 108 -13.16 -1.03 2.97
C PHE A 108 -13.29 -2.42 3.60
N GLU A 109 -14.51 -2.78 3.99
CA GLU A 109 -14.83 -4.15 4.40
C GLU A 109 -14.90 -5.07 3.16
N GLY A 110 -13.94 -5.98 3.02
CA GLY A 110 -14.20 -7.30 2.44
C GLY A 110 -14.15 -7.49 0.92
N GLN A 111 -13.10 -7.07 0.22
CA GLN A 111 -12.76 -7.67 -1.08
C GLN A 111 -11.34 -8.20 -1.11
N TYR A 112 -11.20 -9.48 -0.74
CA TYR A 112 -9.98 -10.25 -0.92
C TYR A 112 -9.67 -10.38 -2.41
N ILE A 113 -8.57 -9.81 -2.88
CA ILE A 113 -7.95 -10.18 -4.14
C ILE A 113 -6.43 -10.27 -3.92
N CYS A 114 -5.84 -11.23 -4.64
CA CYS A 114 -4.55 -11.93 -4.56
C CYS A 114 -3.35 -11.21 -3.93
#